data_AF-A7RIE0-F1
#
_entry.id   AF-A7RIE0-F1
#
_cell.length_a   1.000
_cell.length_b   1.000
_cell.length_c   1.000
_cell.angle_alpha   90.00
_cell.angle_beta   90.00
_cell.angle_gamma   90.00
#
_symmetry.space_group_name_H-M   'P 1'
#
loop_
_entity.id
_entity.type
_entity.pdbx_description
1 polymer ?
#
loop_
_entity_poly.entity_id
_entity_poly.type
_entity_poly.pdbx_seq_one_letter_code
_entity_poly.pdbx_strand_id
1 'polypeptide(L)'
;YKLQITPQWWTWWIWAGVFGWQLPWLLYAFVIPCRSNAPKVMNIAFMLIVFFGFGFTLGWVFLWEEKLINASLGFMGGIVLSMFIALAIAYYRLDELLLRRKSFSTCDHFMIEMFVTNGVGLYASWATFCAILHSGIVLKFTAGVEDEIASTITLAALAGALMFGFLLDIFVFLPYTRYTFTFYPAFVVGFAGTFHAHWPDDEKDRNALFNVVLLGLAGLMSLIKVLLLVW
;
A
#
# COMPACT_ATOMS: atom_id res chain seq x y z
N TYR A 1 7.18 20.01 5.23
CA TYR A 1 8.50 19.41 4.91
C TYR A 1 8.50 18.93 3.47
N LYS A 2 9.56 19.19 2.69
CA LYS A 2 9.64 18.81 1.26
C LYS A 2 11.01 18.23 0.92
N LEU A 3 11.01 17.22 0.06
CA LEU A 3 12.15 16.61 -0.61
C LEU A 3 12.08 16.92 -2.12
N GLN A 4 13.19 16.81 -2.83
CA GLN A 4 13.25 16.87 -4.31
C GLN A 4 12.40 15.82 -5.01
N ILE A 5 11.84 14.86 -4.27
CA ILE A 5 10.98 13.78 -4.79
C ILE A 5 9.56 13.81 -4.22
N THR A 6 9.20 14.87 -3.47
CA THR A 6 7.84 15.00 -2.91
C THR A 6 6.77 15.11 -4.01
N PRO A 7 5.78 14.20 -4.07
CA PRO A 7 4.78 14.23 -5.13
C PRO A 7 3.97 15.53 -5.20
N GLN A 8 3.44 15.84 -6.39
CA GLN A 8 2.48 16.94 -6.57
C GLN A 8 1.27 16.78 -5.64
N TRP A 9 0.62 17.91 -5.33
CA TRP A 9 -0.47 17.95 -4.34
C TRP A 9 -1.66 17.04 -4.69
N TRP A 10 -1.96 16.83 -5.98
CA TRP A 10 -3.07 15.99 -6.42
C TRP A 10 -2.87 14.52 -6.03
N THR A 11 -1.62 14.07 -5.88
CA THR A 11 -1.26 12.69 -5.51
C THR A 11 -1.88 12.29 -4.17
N TRP A 12 -2.05 13.25 -3.26
CA TRP A 12 -2.61 13.00 -1.94
C TRP A 12 -4.10 12.62 -1.97
N TRP A 13 -4.81 12.87 -3.08
CA TRP A 13 -6.18 12.37 -3.29
C TRP A 13 -6.27 10.84 -3.33
N ILE A 14 -5.17 10.13 -3.50
CA ILE A 14 -5.17 8.67 -3.37
C ILE A 14 -5.66 8.22 -2.00
N TRP A 15 -5.52 9.02 -0.93
CA TRP A 15 -6.11 8.72 0.37
C TRP A 15 -7.64 8.60 0.30
N ALA A 16 -8.30 9.41 -0.53
CA ALA A 16 -9.74 9.26 -0.78
C ALA A 16 -10.06 7.92 -1.45
N GLY A 17 -9.20 7.46 -2.37
CA GLY A 17 -9.29 6.12 -2.94
C GLY A 17 -9.05 5.01 -1.92
N VAL A 18 -8.02 5.14 -1.08
CA VAL A 18 -7.68 4.19 0.00
C VAL A 18 -8.85 4.05 0.97
N PHE A 19 -9.36 5.16 1.51
CA PHE A 19 -10.48 5.15 2.45
C PHE A 19 -11.80 4.77 1.79
N GLY A 20 -12.02 5.24 0.55
CA GLY A 20 -13.18 4.86 -0.26
C GLY A 20 -13.26 3.35 -0.47
N TRP A 21 -12.13 2.67 -0.69
CA TRP A 21 -12.09 1.21 -0.82
C TRP A 21 -12.24 0.47 0.52
N GLN A 22 -12.04 1.14 1.66
CA GLN A 22 -12.29 0.50 2.96
C GLN A 22 -13.78 0.35 3.27
N LEU A 23 -14.62 1.29 2.78
CA LEU A 23 -16.05 1.30 3.09
C LEU A 23 -16.79 0.04 2.64
N PRO A 24 -16.65 -0.46 1.38
CA PRO A 24 -17.38 -1.64 0.93
C PRO A 24 -17.14 -2.88 1.78
N TRP A 25 -15.87 -3.17 2.15
CA TRP A 25 -15.60 -4.39 2.92
C TRP A 25 -15.98 -4.23 4.40
N LEU A 26 -15.90 -3.02 4.96
CA LEU A 26 -16.41 -2.72 6.30
C LEU A 26 -17.93 -2.92 6.37
N LEU A 27 -18.67 -2.44 5.37
CA LEU A 27 -20.11 -2.69 5.26
C LEU A 27 -20.41 -4.19 5.11
N TYR A 28 -19.64 -4.87 4.26
CA TYR A 28 -19.76 -6.32 4.06
C TYR A 28 -19.49 -7.12 5.33
N ALA A 29 -18.61 -6.64 6.21
CA ALA A 29 -18.35 -7.27 7.51
C ALA A 29 -19.58 -7.28 8.44
N PHE A 30 -20.50 -6.33 8.32
CA PHE A 30 -21.77 -6.35 9.05
C PHE A 30 -22.79 -7.33 8.45
N VAL A 31 -22.68 -7.62 7.15
CA VAL A 31 -23.60 -8.51 6.44
C VAL A 31 -23.22 -9.99 6.60
N ILE A 32 -21.93 -10.30 6.67
CA ILE A 32 -21.39 -11.68 6.78
C ILE A 32 -22.03 -12.47 7.93
N PRO A 33 -22.17 -11.94 9.16
CA PRO A 33 -22.76 -12.68 10.28
C PRO A 33 -24.21 -13.11 10.05
N CYS A 34 -24.94 -12.43 9.16
CA CYS A 34 -26.33 -12.76 8.82
C CYS A 34 -26.44 -13.95 7.83
N ARG A 35 -25.33 -14.47 7.30
CA ARG A 35 -25.34 -15.58 6.33
C ARG A 35 -25.15 -16.93 7.01
N SER A 36 -25.90 -17.94 6.57
CA SER A 36 -25.84 -19.30 7.12
C SER A 36 -24.48 -20.00 6.90
N ASN A 37 -23.80 -19.70 5.79
CA ASN A 37 -22.49 -20.26 5.42
C ASN A 37 -21.42 -19.17 5.28
N ALA A 38 -21.32 -18.30 6.28
CA ALA A 38 -20.44 -17.15 6.24
C ALA A 38 -18.94 -17.53 6.25
N PRO A 39 -18.13 -17.05 5.28
CA PRO A 39 -16.69 -17.26 5.29
C PRO A 39 -16.04 -16.49 6.45
N LYS A 40 -15.30 -17.20 7.31
CA LYS A 40 -14.65 -16.62 8.50
C LYS A 40 -13.28 -16.02 8.19
N VAL A 41 -13.17 -15.24 7.10
CA VAL A 41 -11.92 -14.56 6.71
C VAL A 41 -11.63 -13.37 7.61
N MET A 42 -12.63 -12.51 7.83
CA MET A 42 -12.51 -11.33 8.69
C MET A 42 -12.80 -11.68 10.15
N ASN A 43 -11.92 -12.48 10.75
CA ASN A 43 -12.05 -12.86 12.16
C ASN A 43 -11.72 -11.69 13.11
N ILE A 44 -11.89 -11.92 14.42
CA ILE A 44 -11.59 -10.91 15.45
C ILE A 44 -10.14 -10.41 15.35
N ALA A 45 -9.18 -11.30 15.07
CA ALA A 45 -7.78 -10.90 14.91
C ALA A 45 -7.58 -9.93 13.74
N PHE A 46 -8.17 -10.22 12.58
CA PHE A 46 -8.17 -9.31 11.43
C PHE A 46 -8.77 -7.95 11.79
N MET A 47 -9.94 -7.93 12.44
CA MET A 47 -10.62 -6.70 12.83
C MET A 47 -9.79 -5.86 13.82
N LEU A 48 -9.19 -6.50 14.82
CA LEU A 48 -8.33 -5.80 15.80
C LEU A 48 -7.10 -5.19 15.13
N ILE A 49 -6.44 -5.93 14.24
CA ILE A 49 -5.26 -5.42 13.52
C ILE A 49 -5.64 -4.23 12.62
N VAL A 50 -6.75 -4.32 11.89
CA VAL A 50 -7.22 -3.18 11.08
C VAL A 50 -7.62 -1.99 11.94
N PHE A 51 -8.26 -2.22 13.08
CA PHE A 51 -8.57 -1.17 14.05
C PHE A 51 -7.30 -0.43 14.53
N PHE A 52 -6.23 -1.17 14.86
CA PHE A 52 -4.95 -0.56 15.19
C PHE A 52 -4.36 0.21 14.00
N GLY A 53 -4.45 -0.32 12.78
CA GLY A 53 -4.03 0.38 11.56
C GLY A 53 -4.74 1.73 11.36
N PHE A 54 -6.05 1.79 11.59
CA PHE A 54 -6.79 3.05 11.57
C PHE A 54 -6.38 3.99 12.72
N GLY A 55 -6.18 3.45 13.92
CA GLY A 55 -5.67 4.22 15.06
C GLY A 55 -4.30 4.84 14.78
N PHE A 56 -3.37 4.08 14.18
CA PHE A 56 -2.08 4.60 13.74
C PHE A 56 -2.21 5.66 12.65
N THR A 57 -3.21 5.54 11.78
CA THR A 57 -3.46 6.54 10.72
C THR A 57 -3.94 7.86 11.30
N LEU A 58 -4.90 7.81 12.24
CA LEU A 58 -5.34 9.00 12.96
C LEU A 58 -4.18 9.64 13.74
N GLY A 59 -3.42 8.84 14.49
CA GLY A 59 -2.27 9.33 15.23
C GLY A 59 -1.19 9.94 14.33
N TRP A 60 -0.93 9.35 13.16
CA TRP A 60 -0.01 9.91 12.17
C TRP A 60 -0.41 11.32 11.74
N VAL A 61 -1.70 11.57 11.45
CA VAL A 61 -2.21 12.89 11.04
C VAL A 61 -1.97 13.93 12.15
N PHE A 62 -2.37 13.64 13.39
CA PHE A 62 -2.17 14.56 14.51
C PHE A 62 -0.69 14.84 14.79
N LEU A 63 0.16 13.82 14.78
CA LEU A 63 1.60 13.98 14.99
C LEU A 63 2.27 14.79 13.88
N TRP A 64 1.78 14.67 12.65
CA TRP A 64 2.27 15.45 11.52
C TRP A 64 1.91 16.94 11.65
N GLU A 65 0.68 17.26 12.10
CA GLU A 65 0.26 18.64 12.37
C GLU A 65 1.12 19.30 13.46
N GLU A 66 1.42 18.57 14.53
CA GLU A 66 2.31 18.99 15.63
C GLU A 66 3.81 18.98 15.23
N LYS A 67 4.13 18.69 13.97
CA LYS A 67 5.50 18.65 13.43
C LYS A 67 6.43 17.64 14.15
N LEU A 68 5.85 16.61 14.77
CA LEU A 68 6.59 15.53 15.44
C LEU A 68 6.98 14.46 14.43
N ILE A 69 7.89 14.81 13.49
CA ILE A 69 8.22 14.00 12.30
C ILE A 69 8.70 12.58 12.66
N ASN A 70 9.54 12.45 13.70
CA ASN A 70 10.07 11.14 14.12
C ASN A 70 8.97 10.22 14.66
N ALA A 71 8.07 10.75 15.49
CA ALA A 71 6.94 9.99 16.02
C ALA A 71 5.94 9.65 14.91
N SER A 72 5.71 10.60 14.00
CA SER A 72 4.87 10.44 12.82
C SER A 72 5.37 9.29 11.92
N LEU A 73 6.68 9.17 11.70
CA LEU A 73 7.28 8.02 10.99
C LEU A 73 7.00 6.69 11.70
N GLY A 74 7.11 6.65 13.03
CA GLY A 74 6.79 5.45 13.82
C GLY A 74 5.34 4.99 13.63
N PHE A 75 4.40 5.94 13.65
CA PHE A 75 2.97 5.66 13.39
C PHE A 75 2.75 5.18 11.96
N MET A 76 3.39 5.81 10.96
CA MET A 76 3.32 5.36 9.58
C MET A 76 3.84 3.92 9.41
N GLY A 77 4.92 3.56 10.09
CA GLY A 77 5.40 2.17 10.17
C GLY A 77 4.39 1.22 10.81
N GLY A 78 3.68 1.67 11.85
CA GLY A 78 2.58 0.93 12.47
C GLY A 78 1.42 0.64 11.51
N ILE A 79 1.07 1.59 10.64
CA ILE A 79 0.07 1.40 9.59
C ILE A 79 0.51 0.28 8.64
N VAL A 80 1.74 0.39 8.11
CA VAL A 80 2.32 -0.59 7.18
C VAL A 80 2.28 -2.00 7.78
N LEU A 81 2.80 -2.15 9.00
CA LEU A 81 2.82 -3.43 9.69
C LEU A 81 1.40 -4.00 9.89
N SER A 82 0.47 -3.17 10.33
CA SER A 82 -0.92 -3.58 10.56
C SER A 82 -1.58 -4.06 9.27
N MET A 83 -1.43 -3.32 8.16
CA MET A 83 -2.04 -3.69 6.89
C MET A 83 -1.44 -4.97 6.30
N PHE A 84 -0.13 -5.18 6.39
CA PHE A 84 0.49 -6.43 5.94
C PHE A 84 0.09 -7.63 6.81
N ILE A 85 -0.01 -7.47 8.13
CA ILE A 85 -0.53 -8.53 9.02
C ILE A 85 -1.99 -8.85 8.67
N ALA A 86 -2.83 -7.84 8.44
CA ALA A 86 -4.22 -8.03 8.03
C ALA A 86 -4.32 -8.79 6.71
N LEU A 87 -3.49 -8.46 5.70
CA LEU A 87 -3.40 -9.20 4.44
C LEU A 87 -2.98 -10.66 4.66
N ALA A 88 -1.94 -10.90 5.46
CA ALA A 88 -1.47 -12.24 5.75
C ALA A 88 -2.57 -13.11 6.40
N ILE A 89 -3.31 -12.55 7.35
CA ILE A 89 -4.46 -13.22 7.97
C ILE A 89 -5.54 -13.51 6.92
N ALA A 90 -5.89 -12.52 6.09
CA ALA A 90 -6.94 -12.67 5.08
C ALA A 90 -6.58 -13.77 4.06
N TYR A 91 -5.36 -13.74 3.52
CA TYR A 91 -4.86 -14.75 2.59
C TYR A 91 -4.83 -16.16 3.18
N TYR A 92 -4.25 -16.31 4.38
CA TYR A 92 -4.17 -17.61 5.04
C TYR A 92 -5.57 -18.21 5.28
N ARG A 93 -6.53 -17.40 5.72
CA ARG A 93 -7.89 -17.86 5.98
C ARG A 93 -8.65 -18.17 4.71
N LEU A 94 -8.47 -17.37 3.67
CA LEU A 94 -9.11 -17.62 2.38
C LEU A 94 -8.61 -18.95 1.79
N ASP A 95 -7.31 -19.18 1.79
CA ASP A 95 -6.70 -20.43 1.34
C ASP A 95 -7.16 -21.64 2.17
N GLU A 96 -7.18 -21.51 3.51
CA GLU A 96 -7.69 -22.56 4.40
C GLU A 96 -9.15 -22.95 4.07
N LEU A 97 -10.00 -21.97 3.74
CA LEU A 97 -11.40 -22.19 3.38
C LEU A 97 -11.54 -22.88 2.01
N LEU A 98 -10.72 -22.48 1.04
CA LEU A 98 -10.70 -23.07 -0.30
C LEU A 98 -10.20 -24.53 -0.26
N LEU A 99 -9.11 -24.80 0.47
CA LEU A 99 -8.55 -26.14 0.65
C LEU A 99 -9.52 -27.09 1.34
N ARG A 100 -10.26 -26.61 2.35
CA ARG A 100 -11.25 -27.41 3.08
C ARG A 100 -12.54 -27.65 2.30
N ARG A 101 -12.64 -27.18 1.05
CA ARG A 101 -13.82 -27.27 0.17
C ARG A 101 -15.11 -26.90 0.91
N LYS A 102 -15.03 -25.94 1.84
CA LYS A 102 -16.23 -25.43 2.50
C LYS A 102 -16.99 -24.63 1.45
N SER A 103 -18.18 -25.08 1.09
CA SER A 103 -19.02 -24.40 0.09
C SER A 103 -19.53 -23.08 0.68
N PHE A 104 -18.79 -22.00 0.48
CA PHE A 104 -19.33 -20.64 0.58
C PHE A 104 -19.63 -20.11 -0.83
N SER A 105 -20.50 -19.11 -0.91
CA SER A 105 -20.98 -18.61 -2.19
C SER A 105 -19.84 -18.04 -3.03
N THR A 106 -19.87 -18.25 -4.35
CA THR A 106 -18.97 -17.59 -5.31
C THR A 106 -19.04 -16.06 -5.19
N CYS A 107 -20.21 -15.52 -4.84
CA CYS A 107 -20.37 -14.09 -4.56
C CYS A 107 -19.56 -13.66 -3.34
N ASP A 108 -19.53 -14.46 -2.28
CA ASP A 108 -18.74 -14.16 -1.08
C ASP A 108 -17.24 -14.23 -1.35
N HIS A 109 -16.80 -15.19 -2.16
CA HIS A 109 -15.41 -15.27 -2.62
C HIS A 109 -15.00 -14.01 -3.37
N PHE A 110 -15.79 -13.61 -4.38
CA PHE A 110 -15.55 -12.38 -5.13
C PHE A 110 -15.53 -11.14 -4.23
N MET A 111 -16.48 -11.00 -3.30
CA MET A 111 -16.54 -9.86 -2.37
C MET A 111 -15.30 -9.76 -1.49
N ILE A 112 -14.79 -10.89 -0.98
CA ILE A 112 -13.57 -10.93 -0.17
C ILE A 112 -12.36 -10.49 -0.99
N GLU A 113 -12.19 -11.07 -2.18
CA GLU A 113 -11.04 -10.73 -3.02
C GLU A 113 -11.10 -9.28 -3.50
N MET A 114 -12.23 -8.86 -4.06
CA MET A 114 -12.42 -7.54 -4.65
C MET A 114 -12.41 -6.40 -3.62
N PHE A 115 -12.99 -6.60 -2.44
CA PHE A 115 -13.10 -5.52 -1.46
C PHE A 115 -12.12 -5.65 -0.30
N VAL A 116 -11.97 -6.84 0.31
CA VAL A 116 -11.09 -7.02 1.47
C VAL A 116 -9.63 -7.01 1.03
N THR A 117 -9.22 -7.95 0.18
CA THR A 117 -7.78 -8.09 -0.15
C THR A 117 -7.27 -6.91 -0.96
N ASN A 118 -8.05 -6.42 -1.94
CA ASN A 118 -7.67 -5.23 -2.71
C ASN A 118 -7.78 -3.93 -1.90
N GLY A 119 -8.75 -3.80 -0.99
CA GLY A 119 -8.86 -2.61 -0.14
C GLY A 119 -7.68 -2.51 0.82
N VAL A 120 -7.36 -3.59 1.53
CA VAL A 120 -6.19 -3.63 2.43
C VAL A 120 -4.89 -3.59 1.63
N GLY A 121 -4.84 -4.21 0.44
CA GLY A 121 -3.70 -4.18 -0.48
C GLY A 121 -3.34 -2.77 -0.94
N LEU A 122 -4.34 -2.00 -1.38
CA LEU A 122 -4.19 -0.59 -1.74
C LEU A 122 -3.64 0.23 -0.57
N TYR A 123 -4.21 0.02 0.62
CA TYR A 123 -3.78 0.71 1.83
C TYR A 123 -2.33 0.36 2.19
N ALA A 124 -1.98 -0.93 2.23
CA ALA A 124 -0.63 -1.39 2.53
C ALA A 124 0.41 -0.76 1.59
N SER A 125 0.13 -0.78 0.28
CA SER A 125 1.03 -0.20 -0.73
C SER A 125 1.21 1.30 -0.58
N TRP A 126 0.13 2.07 -0.41
CA TRP A 126 0.21 3.51 -0.25
C TRP A 126 0.87 3.93 1.06
N ALA A 127 0.55 3.23 2.16
CA ALA A 127 1.21 3.44 3.45
C ALA A 127 2.71 3.14 3.36
N THR A 128 3.11 2.10 2.61
CA THR A 128 4.53 1.76 2.40
C THR A 128 5.26 2.88 1.65
N PHE A 129 4.65 3.38 0.56
CA PHE A 129 5.18 4.53 -0.17
C PHE A 129 5.35 5.75 0.75
N CYS A 130 4.31 6.07 1.54
CA CYS A 130 4.33 7.18 2.48
C CYS A 130 5.35 7.01 3.61
N ALA A 131 5.55 5.79 4.12
CA ALA A 131 6.52 5.48 5.17
C ALA A 131 7.95 5.71 4.69
N ILE A 132 8.27 5.20 3.50
CA ILE A 132 9.59 5.37 2.90
C ILE A 132 9.83 6.85 2.58
N LEU A 133 8.84 7.56 2.02
CA LEU A 133 8.94 8.99 1.80
C LEU A 133 9.15 9.78 3.11
N HIS A 134 8.43 9.44 4.18
CA HIS A 134 8.63 10.03 5.51
C HIS A 134 10.04 9.77 6.06
N SER A 135 10.60 8.59 5.82
CA SER A 135 11.97 8.28 6.24
C SER A 135 12.98 9.23 5.59
N GLY A 136 12.79 9.58 4.31
CA GLY A 136 13.58 10.60 3.62
C GLY A 136 13.44 11.99 4.25
N ILE A 137 12.22 12.35 4.68
CA ILE A 137 11.95 13.62 5.36
C ILE A 137 12.71 13.67 6.69
N VAL A 138 12.71 12.58 7.47
CA VAL A 138 13.50 12.48 8.70
C VAL A 138 15.00 12.58 8.42
N LEU A 139 15.51 11.90 7.39
CA LEU A 139 16.92 11.99 6.99
C LEU A 139 17.34 13.44 6.72
N LYS A 140 16.54 14.19 5.97
CA LYS A 140 16.84 15.59 5.66
C LYS A 140 16.70 16.51 6.88
N PHE A 141 15.54 16.48 7.54
CA PHE A 141 15.16 17.50 8.51
C PHE A 141 15.58 17.18 9.95
N THR A 142 15.92 15.93 10.27
CA THR A 142 16.39 15.52 11.60
C THR A 142 17.84 15.09 11.58
N ALA A 143 18.26 14.29 10.59
CA ALA A 143 19.65 13.82 10.49
C ALA A 143 20.57 14.77 9.70
N GLY A 144 20.04 15.84 9.11
CA GLY A 144 20.84 16.86 8.39
C GLY A 144 21.46 16.37 7.07
N VAL A 145 20.94 15.29 6.50
CA VAL A 145 21.40 14.76 5.20
C VAL A 145 20.98 15.72 4.08
N GLU A 146 21.88 15.96 3.12
CA GLU A 146 21.60 16.79 1.95
C GLU A 146 20.39 16.25 1.17
N ASP A 147 19.55 17.15 0.65
CA ASP A 147 18.27 16.79 0.00
C ASP A 147 18.45 15.84 -1.18
N GLU A 148 19.49 16.05 -1.99
CA GLU A 148 19.79 15.22 -3.14
C GLU A 148 20.11 13.77 -2.72
N ILE A 149 20.93 13.63 -1.67
CA ILE A 149 21.34 12.34 -1.10
C ILE A 149 20.15 11.67 -0.41
N ALA A 150 19.40 12.41 0.41
CA ALA A 150 18.22 11.90 1.10
C ALA A 150 17.15 11.41 0.10
N SER A 151 16.96 12.15 -1.00
CA SER A 151 16.07 11.79 -2.08
C SER A 151 16.55 10.54 -2.83
N THR A 152 17.85 10.43 -3.13
CA THR A 152 18.43 9.21 -3.74
C THR A 152 18.25 7.98 -2.84
N ILE A 153 18.52 8.11 -1.53
CA ILE A 153 18.31 7.02 -0.55
C ILE A 153 16.83 6.60 -0.53
N THR A 154 15.92 7.57 -0.54
CA THR A 154 14.48 7.32 -0.51
C THR A 154 14.00 6.61 -1.78
N LEU A 155 14.45 7.04 -2.96
CA LEU A 155 14.15 6.37 -4.23
C LEU A 155 14.73 4.95 -4.27
N ALA A 156 15.96 4.76 -3.77
CA ALA A 156 16.57 3.43 -3.68
C ALA A 156 15.78 2.51 -2.72
N ALA A 157 15.29 3.03 -1.60
CA ALA A 157 14.43 2.29 -0.68
C ALA A 157 13.07 1.93 -1.31
N LEU A 158 12.45 2.88 -2.04
CA LEU A 158 11.22 2.62 -2.81
C LEU A 158 11.44 1.56 -3.89
N ALA A 159 12.57 1.63 -4.62
CA ALA A 159 12.97 0.64 -5.60
C ALA A 159 13.11 -0.75 -4.97
N GLY A 160 13.83 -0.84 -3.84
CA GLY A 160 14.00 -2.07 -3.08
C GLY A 160 12.66 -2.67 -2.64
N ALA A 161 11.78 -1.86 -2.05
CA ALA A 161 10.46 -2.30 -1.61
C ALA A 161 9.58 -2.77 -2.78
N LEU A 162 9.59 -2.05 -3.90
CA LEU A 162 8.83 -2.40 -5.11
C LEU A 162 9.34 -3.71 -5.73
N MET A 163 10.65 -3.83 -5.94
CA MET A 163 11.26 -5.01 -6.56
C MET A 163 11.13 -6.24 -5.66
N PHE A 164 11.46 -6.11 -4.38
CA PHE A 164 11.34 -7.21 -3.43
C PHE A 164 9.89 -7.66 -3.27
N GLY A 165 8.96 -6.71 -3.16
CA GLY A 165 7.52 -6.98 -3.12
C GLY A 165 7.05 -7.73 -4.37
N PHE A 166 7.47 -7.30 -5.56
CA PHE A 166 7.12 -7.96 -6.82
C PHE A 166 7.68 -9.37 -6.94
N LEU A 167 8.94 -9.59 -6.55
CA LEU A 167 9.52 -10.94 -6.56
C LEU A 167 8.76 -11.89 -5.63
N LEU A 168 8.45 -11.44 -4.42
CA LEU A 168 7.65 -12.24 -3.48
C LEU A 168 6.24 -12.50 -4.02
N ASP A 169 5.59 -11.49 -4.57
CA ASP A 169 4.23 -11.57 -5.10
C ASP A 169 4.11 -12.55 -6.27
N ILE A 170 5.07 -12.56 -7.19
CA ILE A 170 5.02 -13.42 -8.39
C ILE A 170 5.54 -14.83 -8.11
N PHE A 171 6.64 -14.97 -7.36
CA PHE A 171 7.31 -16.27 -7.23
C PHE A 171 6.89 -17.05 -5.99
N VAL A 172 6.48 -16.37 -4.91
CA VAL A 172 6.20 -17.02 -3.62
C VAL A 172 4.70 -16.99 -3.31
N PHE A 173 4.07 -15.82 -3.44
CA PHE A 173 2.71 -15.60 -2.94
C PHE A 173 1.63 -15.56 -4.02
N LEU A 174 1.97 -15.79 -5.28
CA LEU A 174 1.03 -15.73 -6.41
C LEU A 174 -0.27 -16.52 -6.17
N PRO A 175 -0.27 -17.73 -5.59
CA PRO A 175 -1.51 -18.46 -5.29
C PRO A 175 -2.47 -17.70 -4.37
N TYR A 176 -1.93 -16.86 -3.48
CA TYR A 176 -2.67 -16.10 -2.47
C TYR A 176 -3.05 -14.70 -2.97
N THR A 177 -2.16 -14.06 -3.71
CA THR A 177 -2.24 -12.65 -4.08
C THR A 177 -2.75 -12.42 -5.49
N ARG A 178 -3.09 -13.49 -6.24
CA ARG A 178 -3.49 -13.41 -7.67
C ARG A 178 -4.49 -12.29 -7.93
N TYR A 179 -5.51 -12.19 -7.08
CA TYR A 179 -6.60 -11.24 -7.25
C TYR A 179 -6.36 -9.88 -6.61
N THR A 180 -5.22 -9.67 -5.95
CA THR A 180 -4.86 -8.40 -5.31
C THR A 180 -4.06 -7.52 -6.29
N PHE A 181 -4.76 -6.82 -7.17
CA PHE A 181 -4.16 -6.01 -8.23
C PHE A 181 -3.90 -4.55 -7.82
N THR A 182 -4.53 -4.06 -6.75
CA THR A 182 -4.46 -2.65 -6.33
C THR A 182 -3.13 -2.23 -5.72
N PHE A 183 -2.23 -3.17 -5.43
CA PHE A 183 -0.95 -2.91 -4.75
C PHE A 183 0.02 -2.06 -5.59
N TYR A 184 0.30 -2.43 -6.84
CA TYR A 184 1.23 -1.68 -7.71
C TYR A 184 0.69 -0.34 -8.24
N PRO A 185 -0.61 -0.20 -8.59
CA PRO A 185 -1.20 1.08 -8.96
C PRO A 185 -0.92 2.22 -7.98
N ALA A 186 -0.83 1.95 -6.67
CA ALA A 186 -0.50 2.97 -5.69
C ALA A 186 0.90 3.58 -5.89
N PHE A 187 1.88 2.73 -6.23
CA PHE A 187 3.23 3.17 -6.56
C PHE A 187 3.25 3.97 -7.86
N VAL A 188 2.47 3.56 -8.87
CA VAL A 188 2.32 4.30 -10.13
C VAL A 188 1.83 5.72 -9.87
N VAL A 189 0.79 5.87 -9.06
CA VAL A 189 0.27 7.20 -8.68
C VAL A 189 1.33 8.03 -7.95
N GLY A 190 2.05 7.43 -6.99
CA GLY A 190 3.14 8.09 -6.27
C GLY A 190 4.24 8.62 -7.19
N PHE A 191 4.77 7.76 -8.07
CA PHE A 191 5.84 8.14 -9.00
C PHE A 191 5.37 9.10 -10.10
N ALA A 192 4.12 8.99 -10.56
CA ALA A 192 3.52 9.93 -11.52
C ALA A 192 3.36 11.32 -10.90
N GLY A 193 2.96 11.37 -9.62
CA GLY A 193 2.93 12.59 -8.83
C GLY A 193 4.28 13.25 -8.68
N THR A 194 5.33 12.47 -8.40
CA THR A 194 6.72 12.96 -8.32
C THR A 194 7.25 13.41 -9.68
N PHE A 195 6.93 12.68 -10.76
CA PHE A 195 7.30 13.05 -12.13
C PHE A 195 6.70 14.40 -12.52
N HIS A 196 5.39 14.60 -12.31
CA HIS A 196 4.75 15.87 -12.61
C HIS A 196 5.30 17.02 -11.73
N ALA A 197 5.82 16.73 -10.53
CA ALA A 197 6.37 17.78 -9.67
C ALA A 197 7.77 18.24 -10.08
N HIS A 198 8.59 17.33 -10.58
CA HIS A 198 10.03 17.51 -10.64
C HIS A 198 10.65 17.10 -11.96
N TRP A 199 9.86 16.91 -13.02
CA TRP A 199 10.43 16.70 -14.34
C TRP A 199 11.19 17.96 -14.76
N PRO A 200 12.52 17.88 -14.94
CA PRO A 200 13.31 19.06 -15.22
C PRO A 200 13.15 19.47 -16.69
N ASP A 201 13.26 20.77 -16.95
CA ASP A 201 13.41 21.31 -18.31
C ASP A 201 14.80 20.99 -18.90
N ASP A 202 15.76 20.56 -18.07
CA ASP A 202 17.13 20.20 -18.44
C ASP A 202 17.45 18.76 -17.99
N GLU A 203 17.96 17.92 -18.89
CA GLU A 203 18.00 16.44 -18.82
C GLU A 203 18.89 15.84 -17.69
N LYS A 204 19.45 16.64 -16.77
CA LYS A 204 20.56 16.23 -15.89
C LYS A 204 20.21 15.94 -14.43
N ASP A 205 18.94 15.99 -14.02
CA ASP A 205 18.59 15.63 -12.63
C ASP A 205 18.54 14.09 -12.44
N ARG A 206 19.53 13.56 -11.71
CA ARG A 206 19.66 12.14 -11.36
C ARG A 206 18.41 11.58 -10.70
N ASN A 207 17.82 12.30 -9.75
CA ASN A 207 16.67 11.81 -8.98
C ASN A 207 15.40 11.80 -9.84
N ALA A 208 15.25 12.76 -10.75
CA ALA A 208 14.15 12.79 -11.70
C ALA A 208 14.21 11.59 -12.67
N LEU A 209 15.40 11.30 -13.24
CA LEU A 209 15.59 10.14 -14.11
C LEU A 209 15.31 8.83 -13.37
N PHE A 210 15.83 8.68 -12.14
CA PHE A 210 15.59 7.50 -11.32
C PHE A 210 14.10 7.31 -11.03
N ASN A 211 13.37 8.38 -10.70
CA ASN A 211 11.92 8.32 -10.49
C ASN A 211 11.16 7.85 -11.75
N VAL A 212 11.55 8.30 -12.96
CA VAL A 212 10.90 7.86 -14.22
C VAL A 212 11.12 6.38 -14.49
N VAL A 213 12.33 5.87 -14.23
CA VAL A 213 12.60 4.43 -14.34
C VAL A 213 11.69 3.65 -13.39
N LEU A 214 11.52 4.12 -12.14
CA LEU A 214 10.62 3.47 -11.17
C LEU A 214 9.15 3.58 -11.57
N LEU A 215 8.72 4.69 -12.18
CA LEU A 215 7.38 4.82 -12.74
C LEU A 215 7.12 3.78 -13.83
N GLY A 216 8.07 3.62 -14.77
CA GLY A 216 7.99 2.63 -15.84
C GLY A 216 7.94 1.19 -15.29
N LEU A 217 8.78 0.88 -14.30
CA LEU A 217 8.79 -0.43 -13.65
C LEU A 217 7.48 -0.70 -12.88
N ALA A 218 6.99 0.25 -12.10
CA ALA A 218 5.72 0.12 -11.38
C ALA A 218 4.54 -0.08 -12.35
N GLY A 219 4.54 0.65 -13.48
CA GLY A 219 3.55 0.50 -14.54
C GLY A 219 3.58 -0.89 -15.18
N LEU A 220 4.77 -1.40 -15.53
CA LEU A 220 4.95 -2.74 -16.07
C LEU A 220 4.50 -3.83 -15.08
N MET A 221 4.90 -3.71 -13.80
CA MET A 221 4.51 -4.65 -12.75
C MET A 221 2.99 -4.65 -12.53
N SER A 222 2.37 -3.47 -12.54
CA SER A 222 0.91 -3.33 -12.46
C SER A 222 0.22 -4.00 -13.66
N LEU A 223 0.74 -3.81 -14.88
CA LEU A 223 0.20 -4.45 -16.08
C LEU A 223 0.31 -5.99 -15.99
N ILE A 224 1.48 -6.50 -15.60
CA ILE A 224 1.70 -7.94 -15.41
C ILE A 224 0.67 -8.50 -14.41
N LYS A 225 0.44 -7.80 -13.29
CA LYS A 225 -0.51 -8.24 -12.28
C LYS A 225 -1.95 -8.29 -12.80
N VAL A 226 -2.36 -7.31 -13.59
CA VAL A 226 -3.68 -7.31 -14.25
C VAL A 226 -3.79 -8.44 -15.27
N LEU A 227 -2.75 -8.72 -16.05
CA LEU A 227 -2.75 -9.83 -17.00
C LEU A 227 -2.88 -11.20 -16.31
N LEU A 228 -2.21 -11.39 -15.16
CA LEU A 228 -2.29 -12.61 -14.35
C LEU A 228 -3.65 -12.82 -13.65
N LEU A 229 -4.47 -11.76 -13.55
CA LEU A 229 -5.83 -11.84 -13.06
C LEU A 229 -6.79 -12.37 -14.13
N VAL A 230 -6.51 -12.12 -15.41
CA VAL A 230 -7.34 -12.56 -16.54
C VAL A 230 -7.02 -13.99 -17.00
N TRP A 231 -5.76 -14.39 -16.89
CA TRP A 231 -5.27 -15.73 -17.23
C TRP A 231 -5.38 -16.68 -16.03
#